data_AF-A0A7C5TI06-F1
#
_entry.id   AF-A0A7C5TI06-F1
#
_cell.length_a   1.000
_cell.length_b   1.000
_cell.length_c   1.000
_cell.angle_alpha   90.00
_cell.angle_beta   90.00
_cell.angle_gamma   90.00
#
_symmetry.space_group_name_H-M   'P 1'
#
loop_
_entity.id
_entity.type
_entity.pdbx_description
1 polymer ?
#
loop_
_entity_poly.entity_id
_entity_poly.type
_entity_poly.pdbx_seq_one_letter_code
_entity_poly.pdbx_strand_id
1 'polypeptide(L)'
;MKDLDKFKARVIKRDPMKALDSHLLNILLNEKSKIYIDLTLGIFCHNPMKNNGEEFIELLYEKVIDYVIDIESRKILIDLAIYCPNKDLLLYIKSGNTIEIIEVQGKKVHSLVFEGDKVNFGDKLFYVVTNKNEVHVIKSHLKGIVLFIGEVFSNGIQNEIMVIAKEENIYELSRCKY
;
A
#
# COMPACT_ATOMS: atom_id res chain seq x y z
N MET A 1 6.60 11.93 -22.65
CA MET A 1 7.13 10.84 -21.79
C MET A 1 7.64 11.44 -20.48
N LYS A 2 6.74 12.08 -19.72
CA LYS A 2 7.02 12.73 -18.44
C LYS A 2 5.78 12.57 -17.57
N ASP A 3 6.00 12.29 -16.29
CA ASP A 3 5.03 12.31 -15.17
C ASP A 3 4.27 11.04 -14.77
N LEU A 4 4.50 9.87 -15.38
CA LEU A 4 3.90 8.60 -14.91
C LEU A 4 4.74 7.86 -13.85
N ASP A 5 6.03 8.18 -13.70
CA ASP A 5 6.95 7.48 -12.78
C ASP A 5 6.87 7.93 -11.31
N LYS A 6 5.97 8.86 -10.96
CA LYS A 6 5.79 9.36 -9.58
C LYS A 6 4.49 8.96 -8.91
N PHE A 7 3.64 8.18 -9.57
CA PHE A 7 2.38 7.73 -8.98
C PHE A 7 2.60 6.44 -8.18
N LYS A 8 2.99 6.58 -6.91
CA LYS A 8 2.65 5.57 -5.89
C LYS A 8 1.24 5.85 -5.38
N ALA A 9 0.26 5.85 -6.29
CA ALA A 9 -1.12 6.16 -5.94
C ALA A 9 -1.68 5.04 -5.08
N ARG A 10 -2.01 5.37 -3.83
CA ARG A 10 -2.76 4.50 -2.94
C ARG A 10 -4.13 5.09 -2.80
N VAL A 11 -5.12 4.33 -3.22
CA VAL A 11 -6.43 4.84 -3.51
C VAL A 11 -7.39 4.12 -2.60
N ILE A 12 -8.24 4.85 -1.91
CA ILE A 12 -9.18 4.29 -0.95
C ILE A 12 -10.60 4.55 -1.42
N LYS A 13 -11.51 3.64 -1.06
CA LYS A 13 -12.92 3.77 -1.43
C LYS A 13 -13.46 5.07 -0.83
N ARG A 14 -14.14 5.88 -1.65
CA ARG A 14 -14.59 7.22 -1.26
C ARG A 14 -15.59 7.24 -0.10
N ASP A 15 -16.45 6.22 -0.02
CA ASP A 15 -17.57 6.19 0.92
C ASP A 15 -17.19 6.08 2.42
N PRO A 16 -16.23 5.25 2.86
CA PRO A 16 -15.87 5.16 4.28
C PRO A 16 -15.24 6.42 4.89
N MET A 17 -14.64 7.32 4.09
CA MET A 17 -14.06 8.55 4.63
C MET A 17 -15.04 9.70 4.87
N LYS A 18 -16.31 9.60 4.42
CA LYS A 18 -17.33 10.65 4.66
C LYS A 18 -17.64 10.87 6.15
N ALA A 19 -17.20 9.95 7.02
CA ALA A 19 -17.31 10.07 8.47
C ALA A 19 -16.19 10.94 9.10
N LEU A 20 -15.12 11.28 8.36
CA LEU A 20 -14.10 12.22 8.81
C LEU A 20 -14.54 13.66 8.55
N ASP A 21 -14.03 14.60 9.35
CA ASP A 21 -14.21 16.04 9.14
C ASP A 21 -13.79 16.45 7.72
N SER A 22 -14.67 17.20 7.05
CA SER A 22 -14.48 17.82 5.75
C SER A 22 -13.14 18.55 5.57
N HIS A 23 -12.59 19.18 6.62
CA HIS A 23 -11.30 19.85 6.52
C HIS A 23 -10.15 18.83 6.43
N LEU A 24 -10.20 17.74 7.21
CA LEU A 24 -9.19 16.69 7.21
C LEU A 24 -9.20 15.92 5.87
N LEU A 25 -10.38 15.64 5.33
CA LEU A 25 -10.56 15.02 4.02
C LEU A 25 -9.77 15.73 2.92
N ASN A 26 -9.84 17.07 2.86
CA ASN A 26 -9.15 17.86 1.85
C ASN A 26 -7.62 17.88 1.98
N ILE A 27 -7.10 17.57 3.18
CA ILE A 27 -5.65 17.46 3.42
C ILE A 27 -5.15 16.06 3.07
N LEU A 28 -5.97 15.04 3.32
CA LEU A 28 -5.60 13.64 3.17
C LEU A 28 -5.77 13.14 1.73
N LEU A 29 -6.73 13.69 1.00
CA LEU A 29 -7.11 13.21 -0.32
C LEU A 29 -6.62 14.11 -1.44
N ASN A 30 -6.13 13.49 -2.50
CA ASN A 30 -5.89 14.16 -3.77
C ASN A 30 -7.09 13.95 -4.71
N GLU A 31 -8.09 14.84 -4.63
CA GLU A 31 -9.31 14.74 -5.44
C GLU A 31 -9.08 14.80 -6.97
N LYS A 32 -7.91 15.27 -7.41
CA LYS A 32 -7.54 15.31 -8.83
C LYS A 32 -7.09 13.95 -9.35
N SER A 33 -6.80 13.00 -8.46
CA SER A 33 -6.27 11.68 -8.77
C SER A 33 -7.29 10.63 -8.36
N LYS A 34 -7.96 10.08 -9.37
CA LYS A 34 -9.07 9.15 -9.21
C LYS A 34 -8.80 7.89 -10.01
N ILE A 35 -9.17 6.76 -9.43
CA ILE A 35 -9.16 5.47 -10.10
C ILE A 35 -10.55 4.86 -9.96
N TYR A 36 -11.02 4.23 -11.03
CA TYR A 36 -12.26 3.50 -11.08
C TYR A 36 -11.94 2.01 -11.12
N ILE A 37 -12.55 1.23 -10.24
CA ILE A 37 -12.30 -0.21 -10.10
C ILE A 37 -13.56 -0.98 -10.45
N ASP A 38 -13.42 -2.01 -11.28
CA ASP A 38 -14.44 -3.04 -11.47
C ASP A 38 -13.85 -4.40 -11.07
N LEU A 39 -14.26 -4.88 -9.89
CA LEU A 39 -13.81 -6.17 -9.35
C LEU A 39 -14.38 -7.36 -10.13
N THR A 40 -15.49 -7.20 -10.84
CA THR A 40 -16.10 -8.26 -11.64
C THR A 40 -15.26 -8.53 -12.88
N LEU A 41 -14.78 -7.45 -13.50
CA LEU A 41 -13.93 -7.50 -14.68
C LEU A 41 -12.45 -7.63 -14.34
N GLY A 42 -12.05 -7.41 -13.08
CA GLY A 42 -10.65 -7.47 -12.67
C GLY A 42 -9.81 -6.34 -13.27
N ILE A 43 -10.40 -5.15 -13.42
CA ILE A 43 -9.76 -4.02 -14.09
C ILE A 43 -9.83 -2.72 -13.28
N PHE A 44 -8.90 -1.82 -13.59
CA PHE A 44 -8.93 -0.43 -13.14
C PHE A 44 -8.75 0.55 -14.31
N CYS A 45 -9.40 1.71 -14.21
CA CYS A 45 -9.36 2.79 -15.19
C CYS A 45 -9.08 4.14 -14.54
N HIS A 46 -8.48 5.06 -15.29
CA HIS A 46 -8.34 6.46 -14.87
C HIS A 46 -9.56 7.32 -15.26
N ASN A 47 -10.36 6.85 -16.23
CA ASN A 47 -11.59 7.53 -16.62
C ASN A 47 -12.82 6.84 -16.00
N PRO A 48 -13.91 7.58 -15.76
CA PRO A 48 -15.16 7.02 -15.26
C PRO A 48 -15.67 5.85 -16.11
N MET A 49 -16.10 4.78 -15.45
CA MET A 49 -16.70 3.61 -16.09
C MET A 49 -18.22 3.81 -16.24
N LYS A 50 -18.81 3.34 -17.35
CA LYS A 50 -20.24 3.53 -17.62
C LYS A 50 -21.15 2.77 -16.63
N ASN A 51 -20.75 1.58 -16.19
CA ASN A 51 -21.48 0.73 -15.25
C ASN A 51 -20.50 0.03 -14.29
N ASN A 52 -20.92 -0.22 -13.04
CA ASN A 52 -20.22 -1.01 -11.99
C ASN A 52 -18.82 -0.54 -11.52
N GLY A 53 -18.30 0.58 -12.00
CA GLY A 53 -17.03 1.12 -11.53
C GLY A 53 -17.19 1.83 -10.18
N GLU A 54 -16.53 1.32 -9.14
CA GLU A 54 -16.40 2.01 -7.87
C GLU A 54 -15.31 3.10 -7.94
N GLU A 55 -15.61 4.29 -7.42
CA GLU A 55 -14.67 5.43 -7.39
C GLU A 55 -13.76 5.34 -6.16
N PHE A 56 -12.46 5.34 -6.41
CA PHE A 56 -11.42 5.43 -5.40
C PHE A 56 -10.69 6.78 -5.54
N ILE A 57 -10.41 7.43 -4.41
CA ILE A 57 -9.63 8.68 -4.35
C ILE A 57 -8.27 8.42 -3.72
N GLU A 58 -7.23 9.04 -4.29
CA GLU A 58 -5.86 8.90 -3.79
C GLU A 58 -5.72 9.49 -2.38
N LEU A 59 -5.20 8.68 -1.46
CA LEU A 59 -4.77 9.03 -0.10
C LEU A 59 -3.27 9.30 -0.11
N LEU A 60 -2.83 10.33 0.62
CA LEU A 60 -1.41 10.58 0.83
C LEU A 60 -0.70 9.33 1.38
N TYR A 61 0.44 9.02 0.76
CA TYR A 61 1.19 7.79 1.00
C TYR A 61 1.47 7.52 2.49
N GLU A 62 1.95 8.54 3.20
CA GLU A 62 2.35 8.48 4.61
C GLU A 62 1.15 8.22 5.54
N LYS A 63 -0.08 8.46 5.06
CA LYS A 63 -1.31 8.40 5.84
C LYS A 63 -2.01 7.05 5.81
N VAL A 64 -1.50 6.10 5.02
CA VAL A 64 -2.07 4.73 4.99
C VAL A 64 -1.93 4.05 6.34
N ILE A 65 -0.78 4.16 7.01
CA ILE A 65 -0.59 3.55 8.34
C ILE A 65 -1.56 4.16 9.35
N ASP A 66 -1.73 5.49 9.31
CA ASP A 66 -2.55 6.22 10.29
C ASP A 66 -4.05 5.93 10.16
N TYR A 67 -4.58 5.71 8.95
CA TYR A 67 -6.03 5.69 8.70
C TYR A 67 -6.58 4.41 8.08
N VAL A 68 -5.74 3.60 7.43
CA VAL A 68 -6.18 2.41 6.69
C VAL A 68 -5.83 1.13 7.45
N ILE A 69 -4.83 1.16 8.31
CA ILE A 69 -4.29 -0.01 9.00
C ILE A 69 -4.52 0.14 10.49
N ASP A 70 -5.15 -0.87 11.08
CA ASP A 70 -5.10 -1.07 12.53
C ASP A 70 -3.87 -1.90 12.87
N ILE A 71 -2.88 -1.25 13.48
CA ILE A 71 -1.61 -1.88 13.85
C ILE A 71 -1.81 -2.91 14.97
N GLU A 72 -2.72 -2.64 15.93
CA GLU A 72 -2.95 -3.50 17.09
C GLU A 72 -3.66 -4.78 16.66
N SER A 73 -4.75 -4.65 15.90
CA SER A 73 -5.54 -5.81 15.46
C SER A 73 -5.04 -6.43 14.16
N ARG A 74 -4.03 -5.82 13.51
CA ARG A 74 -3.43 -6.22 12.24
C ARG A 74 -4.45 -6.40 11.12
N LYS A 75 -5.29 -5.38 10.92
CA LYS A 75 -6.38 -5.42 9.93
C LYS A 75 -6.42 -4.18 9.05
N ILE A 76 -6.92 -4.37 7.84
CA ILE A 76 -7.34 -3.27 6.97
C ILE A 76 -8.67 -2.71 7.49
N LEU A 77 -8.71 -1.43 7.84
CA LEU A 77 -9.91 -0.72 8.29
C LEU A 77 -10.77 -0.27 7.11
N ILE A 78 -10.14 0.12 6.00
CA ILE A 78 -10.77 0.72 4.83
C ILE A 78 -10.27 0.00 3.58
N ASP A 79 -11.18 -0.30 2.65
CA ASP A 79 -10.83 -0.84 1.33
C ASP A 79 -9.67 -0.06 0.69
N LEU A 80 -8.57 -0.77 0.41
CA LEU A 80 -7.31 -0.20 -0.02
C LEU A 80 -6.95 -0.72 -1.40
N ALA A 81 -6.68 0.20 -2.32
CA ALA A 81 -6.10 -0.07 -3.62
C ALA A 81 -4.69 0.51 -3.70
N ILE A 82 -3.72 -0.25 -4.22
CA ILE A 82 -2.32 0.14 -4.29
C ILE A 82 -1.86 -0.04 -5.72
N TYR A 83 -1.52 1.06 -6.38
CA TYR A 83 -0.99 1.02 -7.72
C TYR A 83 0.50 0.67 -7.69
N CYS A 84 0.86 -0.42 -8.38
CA CYS A 84 2.22 -0.93 -8.48
C CYS A 84 2.78 -0.55 -9.87
N PRO A 85 3.46 0.60 -10.01
CA PRO A 85 3.90 1.10 -11.32
C PRO A 85 4.86 0.14 -12.03
N ASN A 86 5.74 -0.54 -11.27
CA ASN A 86 6.70 -1.49 -11.82
C ASN A 86 6.06 -2.69 -12.51
N LYS A 87 4.79 -2.99 -12.22
CA LYS A 87 4.04 -4.13 -12.75
C LYS A 87 2.83 -3.73 -13.57
N ASP A 88 2.54 -2.43 -13.67
CA ASP A 88 1.32 -1.86 -14.26
C ASP A 88 0.04 -2.57 -13.80
N LEU A 89 -0.06 -2.82 -12.49
CA LEU A 89 -1.22 -3.45 -11.86
C LEU A 89 -1.68 -2.66 -10.64
N LEU A 90 -2.92 -2.88 -10.24
CA LEU A 90 -3.50 -2.35 -9.01
C LEU A 90 -3.84 -3.51 -8.09
N LEU A 91 -3.23 -3.54 -6.91
CA LEU A 91 -3.65 -4.48 -5.86
C LEU A 91 -4.85 -3.91 -5.13
N TYR A 92 -5.87 -4.71 -4.89
CA TYR A 92 -7.01 -4.32 -4.07
C TYR A 92 -7.22 -5.30 -2.92
N ILE A 93 -7.39 -4.77 -1.70
CA ILE A 93 -7.68 -5.53 -0.49
C ILE A 93 -8.89 -4.93 0.21
N LYS A 94 -9.86 -5.78 0.57
CA LYS A 94 -11.07 -5.36 1.28
C LYS A 94 -10.77 -5.08 2.75
N SER A 95 -11.51 -4.13 3.31
CA SER A 95 -11.63 -3.93 4.76
C SER A 95 -11.97 -5.23 5.50
N GLY A 96 -11.49 -5.33 6.74
CA GLY A 96 -11.64 -6.50 7.62
C GLY A 96 -10.62 -7.62 7.41
N ASN A 97 -9.89 -7.64 6.27
CA ASN A 97 -8.84 -8.63 6.04
C ASN A 97 -7.64 -8.42 6.96
N THR A 98 -7.04 -9.52 7.38
CA THR A 98 -5.83 -9.52 8.19
C THR A 98 -4.60 -9.29 7.34
N ILE A 99 -3.61 -8.63 7.95
CA ILE A 99 -2.32 -8.31 7.37
C ILE A 99 -1.21 -8.69 8.35
N GLU A 100 0.01 -8.76 7.86
CA GLU A 100 1.21 -8.88 8.67
C GLU A 100 2.02 -7.61 8.57
N ILE A 101 2.55 -7.18 9.71
CA ILE A 101 3.33 -5.96 9.85
C ILE A 101 4.74 -6.37 10.27
N ILE A 102 5.72 -5.95 9.50
CA ILE A 102 7.14 -6.12 9.78
C ILE A 102 7.72 -4.75 10.00
N GLU A 103 8.07 -4.45 11.25
CA GLU A 103 8.73 -3.21 11.63
C GLU A 103 10.24 -3.46 11.75
N VAL A 104 11.03 -2.57 11.17
CA VAL A 104 12.49 -2.64 11.17
C VAL A 104 13.08 -1.28 11.50
N GLN A 105 14.04 -1.29 12.42
CA GLN A 105 14.70 -0.07 12.88
C GLN A 105 16.22 -0.20 12.78
N GLY A 106 16.88 0.85 12.29
CA GLY A 106 18.34 0.90 12.22
C GLY A 106 18.90 2.27 11.88
N LYS A 107 20.24 2.35 11.88
CA LYS A 107 20.97 3.54 11.42
C LYS A 107 20.70 3.80 9.94
N LYS A 108 20.63 2.73 9.16
CA LYS A 108 20.12 2.74 7.77
C LYS A 108 19.28 1.49 7.53
N VAL A 109 18.18 1.65 6.82
CA VAL A 109 17.33 0.55 6.36
C VAL A 109 17.28 0.57 4.83
N HIS A 110 17.36 -0.62 4.23
CA HIS A 110 17.25 -0.80 2.78
C HIS A 110 16.28 -1.93 2.50
N SER A 111 15.13 -1.61 1.91
CA SER A 111 14.22 -2.64 1.37
C SER A 111 14.84 -3.35 0.17
N LEU A 112 14.63 -4.66 0.09
CA LEU A 112 15.06 -5.54 -0.99
C LEU A 112 13.90 -5.98 -1.90
N VAL A 113 12.68 -5.58 -1.56
CA VAL A 113 11.44 -5.88 -2.28
C VAL A 113 10.64 -4.59 -2.49
N PHE A 114 9.71 -4.63 -3.45
CA PHE A 114 8.82 -3.52 -3.78
C PHE A 114 7.37 -3.85 -3.48
N GLU A 115 6.51 -2.81 -3.40
CA GLU A 115 5.07 -3.04 -3.37
C GLU A 115 4.62 -3.83 -4.61
N GLY A 116 3.80 -4.84 -4.41
CA GLY A 116 3.41 -5.80 -5.45
C GLY A 116 4.26 -7.07 -5.49
N ASP A 117 5.40 -7.13 -4.81
CA ASP A 117 6.23 -8.35 -4.80
C ASP A 117 5.62 -9.46 -3.97
N LYS A 118 5.70 -10.68 -4.51
CA LYS A 118 5.38 -11.91 -3.80
C LYS A 118 6.60 -12.32 -3.00
N VAL A 119 6.39 -12.66 -1.74
CA VAL A 119 7.42 -13.10 -0.80
C VAL A 119 7.04 -14.45 -0.22
N ASN A 120 8.03 -15.30 0.01
CA ASN A 120 7.90 -16.59 0.67
C ASN A 120 8.65 -16.58 2.00
N PHE A 121 8.39 -17.62 2.81
CA PHE A 121 9.11 -17.84 4.06
C PHE A 121 10.63 -17.90 3.80
N GLY A 122 11.39 -17.08 4.52
CA GLY A 122 12.85 -17.02 4.44
C GLY A 122 13.40 -16.05 3.38
N ASP A 123 12.57 -15.47 2.52
CA ASP A 123 13.00 -14.46 1.55
C ASP A 123 13.53 -13.22 2.27
N LYS A 124 14.59 -12.61 1.73
CA LYS A 124 15.20 -11.41 2.34
C LYS A 124 14.33 -10.19 2.03
N LEU A 125 13.95 -9.46 3.08
CA LEU A 125 13.10 -8.27 2.97
C LEU A 125 13.89 -6.98 3.14
N PHE A 126 14.79 -6.93 4.13
CA PHE A 126 15.58 -5.74 4.43
C PHE A 126 17.04 -6.05 4.72
N TYR A 127 17.91 -5.11 4.37
CA TYR A 127 19.20 -4.93 5.04
C TYR A 127 19.10 -3.79 6.04
N VAL A 128 19.53 -4.07 7.27
CA VAL A 128 19.53 -3.10 8.38
C VAL A 128 20.98 -2.88 8.83
N VAL A 129 21.45 -1.65 8.69
CA VAL A 129 22.75 -1.22 9.20
C VAL A 129 22.57 -0.75 10.63
N THR A 130 23.29 -1.35 11.58
CA THR A 130 23.25 -0.98 13.00
C THR A 130 24.10 0.28 13.28
N ASN A 131 24.00 0.82 14.50
CA ASN A 131 24.86 1.92 14.94
C ASN A 131 26.36 1.57 14.93
N LYS A 132 26.71 0.28 15.05
CA LYS A 132 28.08 -0.23 14.98
C LYS A 132 28.54 -0.58 13.56
N ASN A 133 27.73 -0.25 12.54
CA ASN A 133 27.94 -0.60 11.13
C ASN A 133 27.92 -2.11 10.83
N GLU A 134 27.27 -2.91 11.69
CA GLU A 134 26.96 -4.31 11.35
C GLU A 134 25.75 -4.35 10.41
N VAL A 135 25.69 -5.35 9.54
CA VAL A 135 24.58 -5.54 8.60
C VAL A 135 23.76 -6.76 9.01
N HIS A 136 22.51 -6.53 9.36
CA HIS A 136 21.54 -7.59 9.66
C HIS A 136 20.60 -7.76 8.47
N VAL A 137 20.17 -9.00 8.25
CA VAL A 137 19.21 -9.35 7.20
C VAL A 137 17.89 -9.72 7.85
N ILE A 138 16.84 -8.97 7.53
CA ILE A 138 15.49 -9.31 7.96
C ILE A 138 14.86 -10.18 6.88
N LYS A 139 14.32 -11.33 7.29
CA LYS A 139 13.71 -12.32 6.40
C LYS A 139 12.21 -12.40 6.66
N SER A 140 11.44 -12.72 5.63
CA SER A 140 10.02 -12.97 5.76
C SER A 140 9.78 -14.21 6.60
N HIS A 141 8.80 -14.14 7.50
CA HIS A 141 8.30 -15.28 8.26
C HIS A 141 6.96 -15.80 7.73
N LEU A 142 6.51 -15.29 6.57
CA LEU A 142 5.25 -15.68 5.94
C LEU A 142 5.35 -15.71 4.41
N LYS A 143 4.32 -16.26 3.77
CA LYS A 143 4.09 -16.13 2.34
C LYS A 143 2.98 -15.11 2.08
N GLY A 144 3.16 -14.21 1.12
CA GLY A 144 2.16 -13.19 0.78
C GLY A 144 2.65 -12.19 -0.27
N ILE A 145 1.92 -11.08 -0.40
CA ILE A 145 2.24 -9.95 -1.27
C ILE A 145 2.52 -8.72 -0.42
N VAL A 146 3.59 -8.01 -0.74
CA VAL A 146 3.95 -6.72 -0.13
C VAL A 146 2.96 -5.65 -0.59
N LEU A 147 2.17 -5.13 0.34
CA LEU A 147 1.19 -4.07 0.09
C LEU A 147 1.81 -2.68 0.22
N PHE A 148 2.60 -2.45 1.27
CA PHE A 148 3.07 -1.14 1.67
C PHE A 148 4.45 -1.25 2.28
N ILE A 149 5.34 -0.30 1.99
CA ILE A 149 6.62 -0.11 2.68
C ILE A 149 6.75 1.37 2.99
N GLY A 150 6.87 1.81 4.24
CA GLY A 150 6.92 3.24 4.53
C GLY A 150 7.68 3.57 5.80
N GLU A 151 8.23 4.77 5.84
CA GLU A 151 8.93 5.27 7.01
C GLU A 151 7.92 5.71 8.09
N VAL A 152 8.22 5.36 9.33
CA VAL A 152 7.55 5.90 10.52
C VAL A 152 8.53 6.85 11.18
N PHE A 153 8.13 8.12 11.33
CA PHE A 153 9.03 9.16 11.85
C PHE A 153 9.60 8.77 13.22
N SER A 154 10.93 8.74 13.31
CA SER A 154 11.64 8.55 14.58
C SER A 154 12.91 9.40 14.62
N ASN A 155 13.29 9.83 15.82
CA ASN A 155 14.32 10.85 16.11
C ASN A 155 15.73 10.47 15.61
N GLY A 156 16.01 10.60 14.31
CA GLY A 156 17.32 10.35 13.71
C GLY A 156 17.68 8.86 13.50
N ILE A 157 16.75 7.95 13.77
CA ILE A 157 16.85 6.52 13.47
C ILE A 157 15.83 6.22 12.36
N GLN A 158 16.24 5.49 11.33
CA GLN A 158 15.30 5.04 10.31
C GLN A 158 14.45 3.92 10.87
N ASN A 159 13.14 4.11 10.85
CA ASN A 159 12.15 3.10 11.16
C ASN A 159 11.27 2.91 9.93
N GLU A 160 11.25 1.69 9.40
CA GLU A 160 10.39 1.34 8.27
C GLU A 160 9.41 0.25 8.67
N ILE A 161 8.19 0.37 8.16
CA ILE A 161 7.16 -0.64 8.28
C ILE A 161 6.87 -1.21 6.89
N MET A 162 6.85 -2.54 6.82
CA MET A 162 6.34 -3.30 5.69
C MET A 162 5.05 -4.00 6.07
N VAL A 163 4.07 -3.92 5.17
CA VAL A 163 2.77 -4.57 5.31
C VAL A 163 2.66 -5.64 4.24
N ILE A 164 2.37 -6.86 4.65
CA ILE A 164 2.21 -8.02 3.78
C ILE A 164 0.80 -8.59 3.98
N ALA A 165 0.10 -8.89 2.91
CA ALA A 165 -1.16 -9.63 2.99
C ALA A 165 -1.04 -10.98 2.29
N LYS A 166 -1.86 -11.95 2.71
CA LYS A 166 -1.92 -13.24 2.05
C LYS A 166 -2.49 -13.09 0.64
N GLU A 167 -1.99 -13.89 -0.30
CA GLU A 167 -2.38 -13.81 -1.72
C GLU A 167 -3.90 -13.98 -1.91
N GLU A 168 -4.56 -14.86 -1.15
CA GLU A 168 -6.00 -15.10 -1.25
C GLU A 168 -6.89 -13.89 -0.88
N ASN A 169 -6.34 -12.91 -0.16
CA ASN A 169 -7.08 -11.71 0.26
C ASN A 169 -6.95 -10.56 -0.73
N ILE A 170 -6.19 -10.74 -1.82
CA ILE A 170 -5.79 -9.68 -2.73
C ILE A 170 -6.38 -9.94 -4.12
N TYR A 171 -6.99 -8.90 -4.67
CA TYR A 171 -7.42 -8.87 -6.06
C TYR A 171 -6.34 -8.13 -6.86
N GLU A 172 -5.71 -8.81 -7.81
CA GLU A 172 -4.82 -8.18 -8.78
C GLU A 172 -5.67 -7.67 -9.96
N LEU A 173 -5.69 -6.36 -10.16
CA LEU A 173 -6.50 -5.70 -11.17
C LEU A 173 -5.59 -5.17 -12.29
N SER A 174 -5.96 -5.47 -13.52
CA SER A 174 -5.21 -5.05 -14.71
C SER A 174 -5.68 -3.68 -15.22
N ARG A 175 -4.80 -2.92 -15.87
CA ARG A 175 -5.18 -1.65 -16.48
C ARG A 175 -6.18 -1.90 -17.61
N CYS A 176 -7.28 -1.14 -17.64
CA CYS A 176 -8.24 -1.24 -18.72
C CYS A 176 -7.62 -0.83 -20.06
N LYS A 177 -7.96 -1.61 -21.10
CA LYS A 177 -7.54 -1.37 -22.48
C LYS A 177 -8.70 -0.68 -23.19
N TYR A 178 -8.46 0.52 -23.70
CA TYR A 178 -9.38 1.24 -24.58
C TYR A 178 -9.13 0.86 -26.03
#